data_AF-V7IE66-F1
#
_entry.id   AF-V7IE66-F1
#
_cell.length_a   1.000
_cell.length_b   1.000
_cell.length_c   1.000
_cell.angle_alpha   90.00
_cell.angle_beta   90.00
_cell.angle_gamma   90.00
#
_symmetry.space_group_name_H-M   'P 1'
#
loop_
_entity.id
_entity.type
_entity.pdbx_description
1 polymer ?
#
loop_
_entity_poly.entity_id
_entity_poly.type
_entity_poly.pdbx_seq_one_letter_code
_entity_poly.pdbx_strand_id
1 'polypeptide(L)'
;HILATRKGSDVLRPDFGSNWFDYIDYPEDEFIPNTVREVVLAIQTWEKRALVEQVTFAGHAPHLTMTVHWRVADEVAGEIYRTDIVLEAT
;
A
#
# COMPACT_ATOMS: atom_id res chain seq x y z
N HIS A 1 9.07 -3.20 -2.76
CA HIS A 1 8.79 -4.41 -3.55
C HIS A 1 7.39 -4.98 -3.28
N ILE A 2 6.94 -5.16 -2.03
CA ILE A 2 5.63 -5.77 -1.73
C ILE A 2 4.46 -5.08 -2.45
N LEU A 3 4.31 -3.77 -2.30
CA LEU A 3 3.20 -3.00 -2.90
C LEU A 3 3.34 -2.81 -4.42
N ALA A 4 4.51 -3.10 -5.00
CA ALA A 4 4.71 -3.06 -6.45
C ALA A 4 4.43 -4.41 -7.12
N THR A 5 4.09 -5.44 -6.35
CA THR A 5 3.83 -6.79 -6.84
C THR A 5 2.35 -7.09 -6.71
N ARG A 6 1.70 -7.38 -7.84
CA ARG A 6 0.30 -7.84 -7.86
C ARG A 6 0.23 -9.26 -7.31
N LYS A 7 -0.70 -9.53 -6.40
CA LYS A 7 -0.89 -10.89 -5.87
C LYS A 7 -1.13 -11.87 -7.02
N GLY A 8 -0.55 -13.06 -6.93
CA GLY A 8 -0.63 -14.09 -7.97
C GLY A 8 0.37 -13.96 -9.12
N SER A 9 1.12 -12.85 -9.22
CA SER A 9 2.13 -12.70 -10.29
C SER A 9 3.40 -13.51 -10.04
N ASP A 10 3.76 -13.75 -8.78
CA ASP A 10 4.88 -14.63 -8.41
C ASP A 10 4.40 -16.08 -8.37
N VAL A 11 4.78 -16.86 -9.38
CA VAL A 11 4.36 -18.27 -9.52
C VAL A 11 4.77 -19.13 -8.31
N LEU A 12 5.91 -18.82 -7.68
CA LEU A 12 6.40 -19.58 -6.53
C LEU A 12 5.74 -19.14 -5.22
N ARG A 13 5.17 -17.94 -5.18
CA ARG A 13 4.49 -17.36 -4.02
C ARG A 13 3.22 -16.64 -4.47
N PRO A 14 2.17 -17.38 -4.85
CA PRO A 14 0.95 -16.78 -5.39
C PRO A 14 0.28 -15.82 -4.40
N ASP A 15 0.49 -15.99 -3.10
CA ASP A 15 -0.06 -15.08 -2.08
C ASP A 15 0.75 -13.80 -1.83
N PHE A 16 1.95 -13.68 -2.39
CA PHE A 16 2.82 -12.54 -2.19
C PHE A 16 2.37 -11.32 -3.00
N GLY A 17 2.40 -10.14 -2.36
CA GLY A 17 2.04 -8.87 -2.99
C GLY A 17 0.78 -8.25 -2.40
N SER A 18 0.10 -7.42 -3.20
CA SER A 18 -1.12 -6.72 -2.82
C SER A 18 -2.09 -6.63 -4.01
N ASN A 19 -3.38 -6.52 -3.72
CA ASN A 19 -4.45 -6.36 -4.72
C ASN A 19 -4.94 -4.92 -4.87
N TRP A 20 -4.24 -3.93 -4.30
CA TRP A 20 -4.69 -2.54 -4.41
C TRP A 20 -4.81 -2.06 -5.86
N PHE A 21 -4.04 -2.64 -6.79
CA PHE A 21 -4.13 -2.40 -8.23
C PHE A 21 -5.52 -2.66 -8.81
N ASP A 22 -6.28 -3.59 -8.23
CA ASP A 22 -7.60 -3.97 -8.74
C ASP A 22 -8.64 -2.85 -8.59
N TYR A 23 -8.33 -1.83 -7.79
CA TYR A 23 -9.25 -0.74 -7.47
C TYR A 23 -8.91 0.58 -8.18
N ILE A 24 -7.80 0.70 -8.92
CA ILE A 24 -7.31 1.99 -9.44
C ILE A 24 -8.32 2.72 -10.34
N ASP A 25 -9.19 1.97 -11.02
CA ASP A 25 -10.23 2.48 -11.92
C ASP A 25 -11.59 2.66 -11.24
N TYR A 26 -11.69 2.37 -9.93
CA TYR A 26 -12.92 2.51 -9.17
C TYR A 26 -13.13 3.97 -8.75
N PRO A 27 -14.39 4.39 -8.48
CA PRO A 27 -14.65 5.70 -7.88
C PRO A 27 -13.89 5.89 -6.57
N GLU A 28 -13.51 7.12 -6.21
CA GLU A 28 -12.69 7.42 -5.03
C GLU A 28 -13.27 6.85 -3.72
N ASP A 29 -14.60 6.89 -3.58
CA ASP A 29 -15.34 6.35 -2.42
C ASP A 29 -15.16 4.83 -2.23
N GLU A 30 -14.85 4.10 -3.30
CA GLU A 30 -14.55 2.67 -3.27
C GLU A 30 -13.05 2.41 -3.30
N PHE A 31 -12.31 3.15 -4.13
CA PHE A 31 -10.87 3.01 -4.32
C PHE A 31 -10.10 3.23 -3.02
N ILE A 32 -10.35 4.35 -2.33
CA ILE A 32 -9.59 4.73 -1.13
C ILE A 32 -9.69 3.65 -0.03
N PRO A 33 -10.88 3.27 0.49
CA PRO A 33 -10.96 2.31 1.58
C PRO A 33 -10.42 0.93 1.20
N ASN A 34 -10.65 0.47 -0.03
CA ASN A 34 -10.17 -0.84 -0.49
C ASN A 34 -8.65 -0.86 -0.66
N THR A 35 -8.06 0.17 -1.27
CA THR A 35 -6.61 0.33 -1.40
C THR A 35 -5.94 0.37 -0.03
N VAL A 36 -6.46 1.15 0.92
CA VAL A 36 -5.91 1.19 2.30
C VAL A 36 -5.94 -0.19 2.93
N ARG A 37 -7.06 -0.92 2.82
CA ARG A 37 -7.19 -2.28 3.34
C ARG A 37 -6.13 -3.22 2.75
N GLU A 38 -5.98 -3.23 1.43
CA GLU A 38 -5.03 -4.12 0.74
C GLU A 38 -3.57 -3.77 1.04
N VAL A 39 -3.25 -2.49 1.18
CA VAL A 39 -1.90 -2.01 1.55
C VAL A 39 -1.55 -2.44 2.97
N VAL A 40 -2.44 -2.18 3.93
CA VAL A 40 -2.23 -2.56 5.33
C VAL A 40 -2.11 -4.08 5.46
N LEU A 41 -3.00 -4.85 4.82
CA LEU A 41 -2.97 -6.31 4.87
C LEU A 41 -1.68 -6.89 4.29
N ALA A 42 -1.23 -6.37 3.13
CA ALA A 42 -0.01 -6.84 2.48
C ALA A 42 1.24 -6.55 3.34
N ILE A 43 1.36 -5.34 3.88
CA ILE A 43 2.48 -4.97 4.78
C ILE A 43 2.44 -5.82 6.04
N GLN A 44 1.29 -5.92 6.72
CA GLN A 44 1.17 -6.73 7.93
C GLN A 44 1.46 -8.21 7.68
N THR A 45 1.16 -8.74 6.50
CA THR A 45 1.42 -10.14 6.17
C THR A 45 2.91 -10.39 5.95
N TRP A 46 3.57 -9.54 5.16
CA TRP A 46 4.90 -9.82 4.62
C TRP A 46 6.05 -9.03 5.26
N GLU A 47 5.77 -7.96 6.00
CA GLU A 47 6.78 -7.14 6.68
C GLU A 47 6.38 -6.88 8.14
N LYS A 48 6.69 -7.85 9.01
CA LYS A 48 6.35 -7.80 10.45
C LYS A 48 7.11 -6.72 11.23
N ARG A 49 8.20 -6.18 10.66
CA ARG A 49 9.03 -5.16 11.32
C ARG A 49 8.46 -3.74 11.14
N ALA A 50 7.55 -3.54 10.19
CA ALA A 50 6.94 -2.25 9.92
C ALA A 50 5.48 -2.23 10.41
N LEU A 51 5.12 -1.18 11.14
CA LEU A 51 3.74 -0.90 11.53
C LEU A 51 3.22 0.27 10.71
N VAL A 52 2.11 0.08 9.99
CA VAL A 52 1.45 1.13 9.23
C VAL A 52 0.64 2.00 10.20
N GLU A 53 0.94 3.28 10.22
CA GLU A 53 0.24 4.28 11.04
C GLU A 53 -0.87 4.97 10.24
N GLN A 54 -0.58 5.30 8.98
CA GLN A 54 -1.53 6.02 8.13
C GLN A 54 -1.22 5.76 6.65
N VAL A 55 -2.27 5.73 5.83
CA VAL A 55 -2.15 5.76 4.37
C VAL A 55 -2.92 7.00 3.89
N THR A 56 -2.26 7.87 3.13
CA THR A 56 -2.86 9.09 2.58
C THR A 56 -2.76 9.13 1.08
N PHE A 57 -3.65 9.89 0.46
CA PHE A 57 -3.68 10.11 -0.98
C PHE A 57 -3.60 11.61 -1.28
N ALA A 58 -2.91 11.96 -2.35
CA ALA A 58 -2.79 13.34 -2.82
C ALA A 58 -2.83 13.38 -4.36
N GLY A 59 -3.43 14.43 -4.91
CA GLY A 59 -3.65 14.58 -6.35
C GLY A 59 -5.02 14.05 -6.79
N HIS A 60 -5.18 13.94 -8.11
CA HIS A 60 -6.41 13.46 -8.76
C HIS A 60 -6.02 12.60 -9.96
N ALA A 61 -6.92 11.70 -10.37
CA ALA A 61 -6.72 10.92 -11.58
C ALA A 61 -6.40 11.83 -12.79
N PRO A 62 -5.43 11.46 -13.65
CA PRO A 62 -4.70 10.19 -13.66
C PRO A 62 -3.43 10.17 -12.78
N HIS A 63 -3.08 11.29 -12.13
CA HIS A 63 -1.85 11.46 -11.35
C HIS A 63 -2.14 11.52 -9.84
N LEU A 64 -2.18 10.33 -9.23
CA LEU A 64 -2.46 10.17 -7.82
C LEU A 64 -1.19 9.72 -7.10
N THR A 65 -0.92 10.23 -5.91
CA THR A 65 0.18 9.75 -5.06
C THR A 65 -0.39 9.13 -3.81
N MET A 66 -0.06 7.86 -3.56
CA MET A 66 -0.32 7.18 -2.31
C MET A 66 0.91 7.26 -1.41
N THR A 67 0.70 7.60 -0.16
CA THR A 67 1.76 7.74 0.84
C THR A 67 1.48 6.82 2.00
N VAL A 68 2.43 5.95 2.32
CA VAL A 68 2.36 5.07 3.50
C VAL A 68 3.26 5.65 4.60
N HIS A 69 2.65 5.97 5.73
CA HIS A 69 3.33 6.36 6.96
C HIS A 69 3.48 5.14 7.84
N TRP A 70 4.70 4.86 8.27
CA TRP A 70 5.02 3.67 9.03
C TRP A 70 6.15 3.91 10.02
N ARG A 71 6.25 3.05 11.02
CA ARG A 71 7.35 3.03 11.98
C ARG A 71 7.89 1.62 12.18
N VAL A 72 9.08 1.51 12.77
CA VAL A 72 9.65 0.21 13.16
C VAL A 72 8.91 -0.31 14.41
N ALA A 73 8.49 -1.58 14.38
CA ALA A 73 7.66 -2.17 15.42
C ALA A 73 8.30 -2.17 16.82
N ASP A 74 9.61 -2.41 16.89
CA ASP A 74 10.37 -2.56 18.14
C ASP A 74 10.87 -1.22 18.71
N GLU A 75 10.54 -0.09 18.08
CA GLU A 75 11.04 1.23 18.51
C GLU A 75 10.00 1.98 19.37
N VAL A 76 10.34 2.19 20.64
CA VAL A 76 9.46 2.76 21.70
C VAL A 76 9.11 4.24 21.45
N ALA A 77 9.91 4.95 20.68
CA ALA A 77 9.68 6.31 20.20
C ALA A 77 10.06 6.43 18.72
N GLY A 78 9.59 5.46 17.91
CA GLY A 78 10.00 5.34 16.50
C GLY A 78 9.62 6.56 15.67
N GLU A 79 10.60 7.08 14.93
CA GLU A 79 10.36 8.08 13.91
C GLU A 79 9.33 7.56 12.90
N ILE A 80 8.40 8.42 12.48
CA ILE A 80 7.46 8.07 11.42
C ILE A 80 8.16 8.28 10.09
N TYR A 81 8.41 7.17 9.40
CA TYR A 81 8.91 7.15 8.04
C TYR A 81 7.77 7.28 7.04
N ARG A 82 8.09 7.80 5.87
CA ARG A 82 7.17 7.99 4.76
C ARG A 82 7.69 7.30 3.52
N THR A 83 6.80 6.63 2.79
CA THR A 83 7.11 6.09 1.46
C THR A 83 6.03 6.50 0.49
N ASP A 84 6.43 7.16 -0.60
CA ASP A 84 5.54 7.62 -1.65
C ASP A 84 5.51 6.64 -2.83
N ILE A 85 4.30 6.42 -3.33
CA ILE A 85 4.02 5.53 -4.46
C ILE A 85 3.18 6.35 -5.44
N VAL A 86 3.77 6.65 -6.59
CA VAL A 86 3.08 7.33 -7.68
C VAL A 86 2.18 6.32 -8.39
N LEU A 87 0.92 6.69 -8.54
CA LEU A 87 -0.13 5.92 -9.18
C LEU A 87 -0.43 6.60 -10.52
N GLU A 88 -0.19 5.86 -11.61
CA GLU A 88 -0.52 6.30 -12.96
C GLU A 88 -1.61 5.36 -13.51
N ALA A 89 -2.81 5.90 -13.72
CA ALA A 89 -3.84 5.20 -14.47
C ALA A 89 -3.45 5.21 -15.97
N THR A 90 -3.35 4.03 -16.58
CA THR A 90 -2.97 3.85 -17.99
C THR A 90 -4.20 3.71 -18.88
#